data_AF-A0A954N612-F1
#
_entry.id   AF-A0A954N612-F1
#
_cell.length_a   1.000
_cell.length_b   1.000
_cell.length_c   1.000
_cell.angle_alpha   90.00
_cell.angle_beta   90.00
_cell.angle_gamma   90.00
#
_symmetry.space_group_name_H-M   'P 1'
#
loop_
_entity.id
_entity.type
_entity.pdbx_description
1 polymer ?
#
loop_
_entity_poly.entity_id
_entity_poly.type
_entity_poly.pdbx_seq_one_letter_code
_entity_poly.pdbx_strand_id
1 'polypeptide(L)'
;MTDDKNPRTRSWSDCWRLLNRTPISELLRKGLTGSLPADRKWHASITSLFSAKPADPEILLKNSGLTESVQQGILKIARSVGRSRRIQEKFTCDFLQALRAELKISPDQPLVDLPVELTERLSEAIPLRTLDRLQTPQISLVHTLPLELSKLIETVVRQTRLWNREKIDVARELLNHCEDGLAAGVLPEQILTDFGDPLNAARLIRRSKIRQRSRLWHVQHRMLQGIGFLLLFAFLVYLWLLVRFLTAVPTIKRDFIGEIDLRSKAIPEEKRAWPLYREALMKIREDLVMPILQTERDLLSIT
;
A
#
# COMPACT_ATOMS: atom_id res chain seq x y z
N MET A 1 38.29 -5.16 -56.26
CA MET A 1 38.66 -4.48 -55.00
C MET A 1 37.44 -3.65 -54.57
N THR A 2 36.35 -4.32 -54.17
CA THR A 2 36.00 -4.66 -52.78
C THR A 2 35.76 -3.41 -51.92
N ASP A 3 34.49 -3.04 -51.73
CA ASP A 3 33.89 -3.30 -50.42
C ASP A 3 32.36 -3.35 -50.53
N ASP A 4 31.83 -4.52 -50.23
CA ASP A 4 30.42 -4.90 -50.28
C ASP A 4 29.80 -4.59 -48.91
N LYS A 5 28.99 -3.52 -48.85
CA LYS A 5 28.35 -3.08 -47.60
C LYS A 5 27.23 -4.05 -47.23
N ASN A 6 27.58 -5.07 -46.46
CA ASN A 6 26.65 -5.98 -45.80
C ASN A 6 25.64 -5.20 -44.92
N PRO A 7 24.33 -5.23 -45.21
CA PRO A 7 23.32 -4.49 -44.44
C PRO A 7 22.94 -5.11 -43.09
N ARG A 8 23.70 -6.09 -42.56
CA ARG A 8 23.30 -6.90 -41.39
C ARG A 8 23.88 -6.49 -40.03
N THR A 9 24.50 -5.33 -39.87
CA THR A 9 24.95 -4.85 -38.55
C THR A 9 24.34 -3.51 -38.19
N ARG A 10 23.02 -3.48 -37.94
CA ARG A 10 22.42 -2.37 -37.18
C ARG A 10 22.66 -2.64 -35.70
N SER A 11 23.38 -1.72 -35.04
CA SER A 11 23.57 -1.75 -33.60
C SER A 11 22.22 -1.81 -32.88
N TRP A 12 22.13 -2.61 -31.83
CA TRP A 12 20.96 -2.70 -30.95
C TRP A 12 20.51 -1.31 -30.44
N SER A 13 21.44 -0.37 -30.30
CA SER A 13 21.18 1.03 -29.93
C SER A 13 20.45 1.85 -31.00
N ASP A 14 20.50 1.43 -32.26
CA ASP A 14 19.86 2.10 -33.41
C ASP A 14 18.46 1.55 -33.66
N CYS A 15 18.23 0.25 -33.48
CA CYS A 15 16.88 -0.32 -33.44
C CYS A 15 16.04 0.27 -32.29
N TRP A 16 16.64 0.45 -31.11
CA TRP A 16 15.97 1.08 -29.96
C TRP A 16 15.64 2.57 -30.20
N ARG A 17 16.46 3.29 -30.98
CA ARG A 17 16.19 4.68 -31.38
C ARG A 17 15.10 4.80 -32.45
N LEU A 18 14.96 3.81 -33.33
CA LEU A 18 13.90 3.76 -34.35
C LEU A 18 12.53 3.40 -33.76
N LEU A 19 12.48 2.50 -32.79
CA LEU A 19 11.25 2.15 -32.05
C LEU A 19 10.68 3.33 -31.24
N ASN A 20 11.52 4.23 -30.75
CA ASN A 20 11.10 5.44 -30.02
C ASN A 20 10.67 6.61 -30.94
N ARG A 21 10.69 6.45 -32.26
CA ARG A 21 10.31 7.48 -33.25
C ARG A 21 9.06 7.14 -34.08
N THR A 22 8.35 6.05 -33.79
CA THR A 22 7.14 5.70 -34.56
C THR A 22 5.93 6.57 -34.16
N PRO A 23 5.07 6.95 -35.13
CA PRO A 23 3.95 7.89 -34.98
C PRO A 23 2.74 7.29 -34.25
N ILE A 24 2.93 6.29 -33.39
CA ILE A 24 1.85 5.67 -32.61
C ILE A 24 1.37 6.63 -31.51
N SER A 25 2.28 7.45 -30.97
CA SER A 25 1.91 8.52 -30.03
C SER A 25 1.11 9.65 -30.69
N GLU A 26 1.22 9.82 -32.01
CA GLU A 26 0.52 10.85 -32.78
C GLU A 26 -0.85 10.37 -33.28
N LEU A 27 -0.99 9.07 -33.58
CA LEU A 27 -2.28 8.41 -33.81
C LEU A 27 -3.15 8.37 -32.56
N LEU A 28 -2.56 8.14 -31.38
CA LEU A 28 -3.28 8.21 -30.10
C LEU A 28 -3.65 9.65 -29.70
N ARG A 29 -2.93 10.66 -30.19
CA ARG A 29 -3.23 12.08 -29.93
C ARG A 29 -4.31 12.64 -30.86
N LYS A 30 -4.39 12.16 -32.10
CA LYS A 30 -5.42 12.55 -33.09
C LYS A 30 -6.74 11.76 -32.95
N GLY A 31 -6.72 10.58 -32.33
CA GLY A 31 -7.92 9.79 -32.05
C GLY A 31 -8.80 10.28 -30.89
N LEU A 32 -8.35 11.28 -30.12
CA LEU A 32 -9.05 11.79 -28.93
C LEU A 32 -9.70 13.18 -29.11
N THR A 33 -9.77 13.71 -30.33
CA THR A 33 -10.41 15.01 -30.62
C THR A 33 -11.73 14.90 -31.38
N GLY A 34 -12.31 13.70 -31.50
CA GLY A 34 -13.70 13.54 -31.94
C GLY A 34 -14.65 13.87 -30.79
N SER A 35 -15.41 14.96 -30.94
CA SER A 35 -16.38 15.45 -29.95
C SER A 35 -17.30 14.34 -29.41
N LEU A 36 -17.13 13.97 -28.14
CA LEU A 36 -18.12 13.21 -27.39
C LEU A 36 -19.10 14.19 -26.71
N PRO A 37 -20.41 13.94 -26.78
CA PRO A 37 -21.42 14.87 -26.29
C PRO A 37 -21.36 14.94 -24.76
N ALA A 38 -21.41 16.17 -24.23
CA ALA A 38 -21.44 16.47 -22.80
C ALA A 38 -22.81 16.14 -22.17
N ASP A 39 -23.24 14.87 -22.24
CA ASP A 39 -24.41 14.38 -21.50
C ASP A 39 -23.97 13.78 -20.16
N ARG A 40 -24.51 14.34 -19.06
CA ARG A 40 -24.30 13.88 -17.67
C ARG A 40 -24.70 12.41 -17.45
N LYS A 41 -25.41 11.78 -18.39
CA LYS A 41 -25.77 10.35 -18.31
C LYS A 41 -24.56 9.40 -18.38
N TRP A 42 -23.43 9.79 -18.99
CA TRP A 42 -22.27 8.91 -19.10
C TRP A 42 -21.57 8.61 -17.75
N HIS A 43 -21.54 9.59 -16.85
CA HIS A 43 -21.02 9.38 -15.49
C HIS A 43 -21.94 8.52 -14.63
N ALA A 44 -23.26 8.55 -14.88
CA ALA A 44 -24.21 7.68 -14.19
C ALA A 44 -24.03 6.21 -14.60
N SER A 45 -23.73 5.91 -15.87
CA SER A 45 -23.51 4.52 -16.34
C SER A 45 -22.20 3.90 -15.85
N ILE A 46 -21.11 4.66 -15.75
CA ILE A 46 -19.85 4.14 -15.19
C ILE A 46 -19.96 3.97 -13.68
N THR A 47 -20.61 4.91 -12.98
CA THR A 47 -20.84 4.78 -11.53
C THR A 47 -21.83 3.64 -11.22
N SER A 48 -22.81 3.35 -12.09
CA SER A 48 -23.69 2.18 -11.92
C SER A 48 -23.00 0.85 -12.23
N LEU A 49 -21.99 0.83 -13.12
CA LEU A 49 -21.16 -0.35 -13.38
C LEU A 49 -20.23 -0.70 -12.20
N PHE A 50 -19.81 0.29 -11.42
CA PHE A 50 -19.01 0.09 -10.20
C PHE A 50 -19.81 0.12 -8.88
N SER A 51 -21.08 0.55 -8.92
CA SER A 51 -22.02 0.56 -7.79
C SER A 51 -23.06 -0.56 -7.87
N ALA A 52 -23.06 -1.37 -8.93
CA ALA A 52 -23.70 -2.67 -8.89
C ALA A 52 -23.00 -3.47 -7.78
N LYS A 53 -23.69 -3.59 -6.63
CA LYS A 53 -23.32 -4.51 -5.56
C LYS A 53 -22.96 -5.83 -6.27
N PRO A 54 -21.71 -6.32 -6.15
CA PRO A 54 -21.33 -7.52 -6.88
C PRO A 54 -22.39 -8.57 -6.59
N ALA A 55 -22.92 -9.19 -7.65
CA ALA A 55 -23.90 -10.26 -7.49
C ALA A 55 -23.37 -11.20 -6.40
N ASP A 56 -24.22 -11.49 -5.41
CA ASP A 56 -23.81 -12.22 -4.22
C ASP A 56 -23.01 -13.44 -4.68
N PRO A 57 -21.73 -13.59 -4.27
CA PRO A 57 -20.90 -14.67 -4.75
C PRO A 57 -21.54 -16.04 -4.50
N GLU A 58 -22.43 -16.17 -3.52
CA GLU A 58 -23.23 -17.38 -3.31
C GLU A 58 -24.19 -17.68 -4.48
N ILE A 59 -24.77 -16.67 -5.12
CA ILE A 59 -25.68 -16.81 -6.27
C ILE A 59 -24.90 -17.21 -7.53
N LEU A 60 -23.75 -16.57 -7.78
CA LEU A 60 -22.90 -16.92 -8.92
C LEU A 60 -22.33 -18.34 -8.80
N LEU A 61 -21.97 -18.74 -7.58
CA LEU A 61 -21.42 -20.07 -7.32
C LEU A 61 -22.48 -21.17 -7.43
N LYS A 62 -23.72 -20.96 -6.98
CA LYS A 62 -24.80 -21.95 -7.09
C LYS A 62 -25.10 -22.38 -8.53
N ASN A 63 -24.92 -21.47 -9.49
CA ASN A 63 -25.17 -21.74 -10.92
C ASN A 63 -23.94 -22.23 -11.68
N SER A 64 -22.77 -22.35 -11.03
CA SER A 64 -21.50 -22.67 -11.68
C SER A 64 -21.31 -24.16 -12.01
N GLY A 65 -22.15 -25.04 -11.46
CA GLY A 65 -21.98 -26.50 -11.56
C GLY A 65 -20.78 -27.05 -10.77
N LEU A 66 -20.08 -26.21 -10.01
CA LEU A 66 -18.99 -26.63 -9.13
C LEU A 66 -19.54 -27.40 -7.93
N THR A 67 -18.77 -28.34 -7.39
CA THR A 67 -19.14 -29.04 -6.15
C THR A 67 -19.21 -28.09 -4.96
N GLU A 68 -20.06 -28.42 -3.99
CA GLU A 68 -20.28 -27.61 -2.80
C GLU A 68 -18.98 -27.34 -2.02
N SER A 69 -18.03 -28.28 -2.03
CA SER A 69 -16.70 -28.13 -1.43
C SER A 69 -15.89 -27.01 -2.08
N VAL A 70 -15.87 -26.95 -3.42
CA VAL A 70 -15.16 -25.92 -4.19
C VAL A 70 -15.85 -24.56 -4.02
N GLN A 71 -17.18 -24.52 -4.04
CA GLN A 71 -17.95 -23.29 -3.79
C GLN A 71 -17.65 -22.72 -2.40
N GLN A 72 -17.64 -23.56 -1.36
CA GLN A 72 -17.28 -23.15 0.01
C GLN A 72 -15.83 -22.68 0.12
N GLY A 73 -14.92 -23.27 -0.66
CA GLY A 73 -13.53 -22.82 -0.77
C GLY A 73 -13.42 -21.41 -1.35
N ILE A 74 -14.10 -21.14 -2.46
CA ILE A 74 -14.14 -19.82 -3.11
C ILE A 74 -14.73 -18.77 -2.16
N LEU A 75 -15.84 -19.08 -1.49
CA LEU A 75 -16.47 -18.18 -0.51
C LEU A 75 -15.56 -17.89 0.69
N LYS A 76 -14.82 -18.88 1.19
CA LYS A 76 -13.83 -18.66 2.27
C LYS A 76 -12.69 -17.76 1.81
N ILE A 77 -12.19 -17.92 0.59
CA ILE A 77 -11.16 -17.03 0.03
C ILE A 77 -11.70 -15.60 -0.11
N ALA A 78 -12.88 -15.44 -0.71
CA ALA A 78 -13.51 -14.13 -0.90
C ALA A 78 -13.73 -13.41 0.45
N ARG A 79 -14.15 -14.13 1.50
CA ARG A 79 -14.32 -13.60 2.87
C ARG A 79 -13.00 -13.36 3.60
N SER A 80 -11.88 -13.95 3.15
CA SER A 80 -10.54 -13.76 3.75
C SER A 80 -9.76 -12.57 3.20
N VAL A 81 -10.30 -11.89 2.17
CA VAL A 81 -9.73 -10.68 1.59
C VAL A 81 -9.72 -9.57 2.66
N GLY A 82 -8.54 -9.29 3.22
CA GLY A 82 -8.34 -8.34 4.33
C GLY A 82 -7.72 -8.94 5.60
N ARG A 83 -7.57 -10.26 5.70
CA ARG A 83 -6.90 -10.94 6.83
C ARG A 83 -5.39 -11.09 6.63
N SER A 84 -4.68 -11.44 7.72
CA SER A 84 -3.23 -11.67 7.78
C SER A 84 -2.70 -12.60 6.68
N ARG A 85 -1.51 -12.29 6.16
CA ARG A 85 -0.84 -13.00 5.06
C ARG A 85 -0.76 -14.52 5.24
N ARG A 86 -0.43 -15.00 6.45
CA ARG A 86 -0.36 -16.45 6.74
C ARG A 86 -1.72 -17.15 6.59
N ILE A 87 -2.80 -16.45 6.92
CA ILE A 87 -4.16 -16.98 6.81
C ILE A 87 -4.55 -17.09 5.33
N GLN A 88 -4.20 -16.09 4.53
CA GLN A 88 -4.45 -16.11 3.08
C GLN A 88 -3.66 -17.22 2.38
N GLU A 89 -2.38 -17.41 2.73
CA GLU A 89 -1.53 -18.48 2.15
C GLU A 89 -2.09 -19.87 2.46
N LYS A 90 -2.49 -20.14 3.71
CA LYS A 90 -3.10 -21.43 4.08
C LYS A 90 -4.41 -21.69 3.34
N PHE A 91 -5.32 -20.71 3.30
CA PHE A 91 -6.59 -20.88 2.58
C PHE A 91 -6.41 -21.09 1.08
N THR A 92 -5.41 -20.44 0.48
CA THR A 92 -5.14 -20.63 -0.94
C THR A 92 -4.61 -22.04 -1.22
N CYS A 93 -3.71 -22.56 -0.37
CA CYS A 93 -3.23 -23.94 -0.51
C CYS A 93 -4.37 -24.96 -0.37
N ASP A 94 -5.23 -24.80 0.65
CA ASP A 94 -6.36 -25.70 0.90
C ASP A 94 -7.35 -25.67 -0.28
N PHE A 95 -7.61 -24.47 -0.83
CA PHE A 95 -8.47 -24.31 -2.00
C PHE A 95 -7.87 -24.93 -3.27
N LEU A 96 -6.58 -24.72 -3.53
CA LEU A 96 -5.91 -25.29 -4.69
C LEU A 96 -5.86 -26.82 -4.61
N GLN A 97 -5.69 -27.39 -3.41
CA GLN A 97 -5.78 -28.84 -3.21
C GLN A 97 -7.20 -29.36 -3.48
N ALA A 98 -8.23 -28.68 -2.97
CA ALA A 98 -9.62 -29.05 -3.24
C ALA A 98 -9.96 -28.95 -4.74
N LEU A 99 -9.52 -27.89 -5.41
CA LEU A 99 -9.72 -27.70 -6.84
C LEU A 99 -9.02 -28.80 -7.67
N ARG A 100 -7.78 -29.17 -7.31
CA ARG A 100 -7.06 -30.26 -7.96
C ARG A 100 -7.74 -31.62 -7.78
N ALA A 101 -8.19 -31.91 -6.56
CA ALA A 101 -8.91 -33.15 -6.26
C ALA A 101 -10.20 -33.26 -7.08
N GLU A 102 -10.95 -32.16 -7.21
CA GLU A 102 -12.18 -32.12 -7.99
C GLU A 102 -11.93 -32.34 -9.48
N LEU A 103 -10.90 -31.69 -10.02
CA LEU A 103 -10.52 -31.80 -11.43
C LEU A 103 -9.74 -33.08 -11.74
N LYS A 104 -9.52 -33.94 -10.73
CA LYS A 104 -8.67 -35.15 -10.81
C LYS A 104 -7.29 -34.87 -11.41
N ILE A 105 -6.76 -33.67 -11.16
CA ILE A 105 -5.44 -33.23 -11.60
C ILE A 105 -4.42 -33.77 -10.59
N SER A 106 -3.39 -34.46 -11.08
CA SER A 106 -2.31 -34.97 -10.23
C SER A 106 -1.67 -33.83 -9.43
N PRO A 107 -1.30 -34.02 -8.15
CA PRO A 107 -0.69 -32.97 -7.31
C PRO A 107 0.59 -32.38 -7.91
N ASP A 108 1.30 -33.15 -8.75
CA ASP A 108 2.52 -32.72 -9.42
C ASP A 108 2.27 -32.10 -10.80
N GLN A 109 1.04 -32.19 -11.31
CA GLN A 109 0.68 -31.61 -12.59
C GLN A 109 0.46 -30.09 -12.41
N PRO A 110 1.14 -29.26 -13.23
CA PRO A 110 0.96 -27.82 -13.17
C PRO A 110 -0.49 -27.46 -13.54
N LEU A 111 -1.06 -26.46 -12.87
CA LEU A 111 -2.45 -25.99 -13.08
C LEU A 111 -2.67 -25.31 -14.46
N VAL A 112 -1.72 -25.47 -15.38
CA VAL A 112 -1.58 -24.67 -16.61
C VAL A 112 -2.47 -25.22 -17.73
N ASP A 113 -2.82 -26.51 -17.67
CA ASP A 113 -3.72 -27.17 -18.64
C ASP A 113 -5.18 -27.20 -18.13
N LEU A 114 -5.61 -26.14 -17.46
CA LEU A 114 -7.03 -25.99 -17.13
C LEU A 114 -7.82 -25.78 -18.44
N PRO A 115 -8.94 -26.48 -18.65
CA PRO A 115 -9.82 -26.21 -19.78
C PRO A 115 -10.14 -24.72 -19.87
N VAL A 116 -10.20 -24.16 -21.09
CA VAL A 116 -10.46 -22.72 -21.33
C VAL A 116 -11.74 -22.26 -20.60
N GLU A 117 -12.75 -23.12 -20.56
CA GLU A 117 -14.03 -22.88 -19.86
C GLU A 117 -13.84 -22.70 -18.34
N LEU A 118 -12.85 -23.36 -17.75
CA LEU A 118 -12.54 -23.29 -16.32
C LEU A 118 -11.71 -22.04 -15.99
N THR A 119 -10.82 -21.62 -16.88
CA THR A 119 -10.07 -20.38 -16.73
C THR A 119 -10.97 -19.15 -16.87
N GLU A 120 -11.92 -19.14 -17.81
CA GLU A 120 -12.94 -18.09 -17.90
C GLU A 120 -13.79 -18.02 -16.62
N ARG A 121 -14.33 -19.15 -16.14
CA ARG A 121 -15.15 -19.21 -14.92
C ARG A 121 -14.40 -18.78 -13.66
N LEU A 122 -13.12 -19.14 -13.52
CA LEU A 122 -12.29 -18.72 -12.39
C LEU A 122 -11.92 -17.23 -12.47
N SER A 123 -11.77 -16.67 -13.67
CA SER A 123 -11.49 -15.24 -13.86
C SER A 123 -12.69 -14.34 -13.53
N GLU A 124 -13.92 -14.86 -13.71
CA GLU A 124 -15.15 -14.19 -13.27
C GLU A 124 -15.36 -14.29 -11.75
N ALA A 125 -15.04 -15.44 -11.14
CA ALA A 125 -15.30 -15.70 -9.74
C ALA A 125 -14.25 -15.11 -8.78
N ILE A 126 -13.01 -14.94 -9.23
CA ILE A 126 -11.89 -14.48 -8.39
C ILE A 126 -11.43 -13.10 -8.89
N PRO A 127 -11.39 -12.07 -8.02
CA PRO A 127 -10.90 -10.76 -8.43
C PRO A 127 -9.49 -10.90 -9.02
N LEU A 128 -9.27 -10.41 -10.25
CA LEU A 128 -8.00 -10.47 -10.99
C LEU A 128 -6.76 -10.12 -10.13
N ARG A 129 -6.92 -9.24 -9.13
CA ARG A 129 -5.88 -8.87 -8.15
C ARG A 129 -5.34 -10.03 -7.29
N THR A 130 -6.14 -11.08 -7.12
CA THR A 130 -5.82 -12.26 -6.32
C THR A 130 -5.13 -13.30 -7.20
N LEU A 131 -5.60 -13.47 -8.44
CA LEU A 131 -4.92 -14.26 -9.47
C LEU A 131 -3.52 -13.69 -9.77
N ASP A 132 -3.36 -12.37 -9.83
CA ASP A 132 -2.08 -11.65 -9.98
C ASP A 132 -1.09 -11.91 -8.81
N ARG A 133 -1.60 -12.28 -7.62
CA ARG A 133 -0.76 -12.67 -6.47
C ARG A 133 -0.39 -14.16 -6.48
N LEU A 134 -1.27 -15.02 -6.98
CA LEU A 134 -0.99 -16.44 -7.21
C LEU A 134 -0.06 -16.64 -8.42
N GLN A 135 -0.05 -15.67 -9.34
CA GLN A 135 0.93 -15.49 -10.41
C GLN A 135 2.19 -14.74 -9.93
N THR A 136 2.61 -14.95 -8.66
CA THR A 136 4.04 -14.79 -8.34
C THR A 136 4.80 -15.72 -9.31
N PRO A 137 5.88 -15.28 -9.98
CA PRO A 137 6.25 -15.77 -11.32
C PRO A 137 6.72 -17.23 -11.32
N GLN A 138 5.77 -18.16 -11.26
CA GLN A 138 5.83 -19.33 -12.11
C GLN A 138 5.34 -18.86 -13.47
N ILE A 139 6.27 -18.30 -14.23
CA ILE A 139 6.12 -18.01 -15.65
C ILE A 139 5.98 -19.39 -16.31
N SER A 140 4.77 -19.94 -16.34
CA SER A 140 4.45 -21.17 -17.07
C SER A 140 4.46 -20.97 -18.59
N LEU A 141 4.75 -19.75 -19.06
CA LEU A 141 5.11 -19.44 -20.45
C LEU A 141 6.50 -19.96 -20.85
N VAL A 142 7.24 -20.61 -19.94
CA VAL A 142 8.58 -21.18 -20.19
C VAL A 142 8.56 -22.40 -21.14
N HIS A 143 7.41 -22.99 -21.45
CA HIS A 143 7.39 -24.22 -22.26
C HIS A 143 7.70 -24.03 -23.75
N THR A 144 7.63 -22.82 -24.30
CA THR A 144 7.98 -22.53 -25.71
C THR A 144 9.38 -21.96 -25.89
N LEU A 145 9.97 -21.35 -24.85
CA LEU A 145 11.31 -20.76 -24.96
C LEU A 145 12.41 -21.79 -24.63
N PRO A 146 13.53 -21.78 -25.37
CA PRO A 146 14.75 -22.45 -24.95
C PRO A 146 15.16 -22.08 -23.52
N LEU A 147 15.59 -23.09 -22.74
CA LEU A 147 15.91 -22.96 -21.32
C LEU A 147 16.95 -21.86 -21.00
N GLU A 148 17.91 -21.63 -21.90
CA GLU A 148 18.95 -20.62 -21.67
C GLU A 148 18.39 -19.19 -21.76
N LEU A 149 17.41 -18.95 -22.64
CA LEU A 149 16.74 -17.64 -22.73
C LEU A 149 15.84 -17.39 -21.51
N SER A 150 15.14 -18.41 -21.02
CA SER A 150 14.30 -18.26 -19.82
C SER A 150 15.13 -17.92 -18.57
N LYS A 151 16.28 -18.59 -18.39
CA LYS A 151 17.26 -18.26 -17.33
C LYS A 151 17.81 -16.84 -17.47
N LEU A 152 18.09 -16.39 -18.70
CA LEU A 152 18.54 -15.02 -18.96
C LEU A 152 17.47 -14.01 -18.52
N ILE A 153 16.22 -14.18 -18.98
CA ILE A 153 15.10 -13.29 -18.64
C ILE A 153 14.89 -13.26 -17.13
N GLU A 154 14.86 -14.41 -16.46
CA GLU A 154 14.73 -14.49 -15.01
C GLU A 154 15.85 -13.70 -14.30
N THR A 155 17.09 -13.89 -14.75
CA THR A 155 18.26 -13.20 -14.19
C THR A 155 18.14 -11.69 -14.33
N VAL A 156 17.79 -11.20 -15.53
CA VAL A 156 17.63 -9.77 -15.83
C VAL A 156 16.49 -9.18 -15.00
N VAL A 157 15.30 -9.79 -15.03
CA VAL A 157 14.11 -9.33 -14.30
C VAL A 157 14.39 -9.26 -12.80
N ARG A 158 15.06 -10.28 -12.24
CA ARG A 158 15.46 -10.31 -10.83
C ARG A 158 16.43 -9.18 -10.49
N GLN A 159 17.40 -8.90 -11.37
CA GLN A 159 18.41 -7.85 -11.17
C GLN A 159 17.87 -6.42 -11.35
N THR A 160 16.73 -6.20 -12.02
CA THR A 160 16.15 -4.86 -12.19
C THR A 160 15.79 -4.18 -10.87
N ARG A 161 15.49 -4.95 -9.81
CA ARG A 161 14.97 -4.46 -8.51
C ARG A 161 13.74 -3.54 -8.65
N LEU A 162 12.96 -3.71 -9.72
CA LEU A 162 11.68 -3.01 -9.91
C LEU A 162 10.59 -3.62 -9.03
N TRP A 163 9.45 -2.94 -8.94
CA TRP A 163 8.28 -3.49 -8.25
C TRP A 163 7.74 -4.73 -8.97
N ASN A 164 7.07 -5.64 -8.27
CA ASN A 164 6.62 -6.92 -8.86
C ASN A 164 5.75 -6.72 -10.11
N ARG A 165 4.86 -5.73 -10.13
CA ARG A 165 4.08 -5.39 -11.33
C ARG A 165 4.96 -4.97 -12.50
N GLU A 166 5.89 -4.05 -12.25
CA GLU A 166 6.85 -3.61 -13.28
C GLU A 166 7.75 -4.77 -13.74
N LYS A 167 8.10 -5.71 -12.85
CA LYS A 167 8.86 -6.91 -13.20
C LYS A 167 8.07 -7.84 -14.12
N ILE A 168 6.77 -8.01 -13.88
CA ILE A 168 5.88 -8.78 -14.76
C ILE A 168 5.81 -8.13 -16.14
N ASP A 169 5.64 -6.81 -16.19
CA ASP A 169 5.61 -6.07 -17.47
C ASP A 169 6.94 -6.21 -18.22
N VAL A 170 8.07 -6.07 -17.52
CA VAL A 170 9.41 -6.28 -18.12
C VAL A 170 9.59 -7.72 -18.59
N ALA A 171 9.17 -8.71 -17.81
CA ALA A 171 9.28 -10.12 -18.20
C ALA A 171 8.47 -10.39 -19.46
N ARG A 172 7.25 -9.87 -19.55
CA ARG A 172 6.38 -10.01 -20.72
C ARG A 172 6.98 -9.32 -21.96
N GLU A 173 7.53 -8.11 -21.80
CA GLU A 173 8.22 -7.39 -22.88
C GLU A 173 9.45 -8.14 -23.39
N LEU A 174 10.25 -8.73 -22.49
CA LEU A 174 11.42 -9.54 -22.86
C LEU A 174 11.02 -10.87 -23.53
N LEU A 175 9.97 -11.54 -23.03
CA LEU A 175 9.44 -12.77 -23.63
C LEU A 175 8.97 -12.51 -25.06
N ASN A 176 8.11 -11.51 -25.26
CA ASN A 176 7.62 -11.14 -26.59
C ASN A 176 8.79 -10.85 -27.56
N HIS A 177 9.84 -10.16 -27.10
CA HIS A 177 10.99 -9.84 -27.95
C HIS A 177 11.81 -11.09 -28.33
N CYS A 178 11.96 -12.04 -27.40
CA CYS A 178 12.59 -13.33 -27.71
C CYS A 178 11.73 -14.16 -28.68
N GLU A 179 10.41 -14.21 -28.48
CA GLU A 179 9.47 -14.90 -29.38
C GLU A 179 9.52 -14.32 -30.80
N ASP A 180 9.50 -12.98 -30.93
CA ASP A 180 9.65 -12.29 -32.22
C ASP A 180 10.98 -12.65 -32.91
N GLY A 181 12.07 -12.72 -32.15
CA GLY A 181 13.39 -13.12 -32.65
C GLY A 181 13.42 -14.57 -33.15
N LEU A 182 12.84 -15.50 -32.39
CA LEU A 182 12.75 -16.91 -32.76
C LEU A 182 11.84 -17.09 -33.98
N ALA A 183 10.71 -16.38 -34.04
CA ALA A 183 9.80 -16.40 -35.19
C ALA A 183 10.44 -15.84 -36.47
N ALA A 184 11.37 -14.89 -36.32
CA ALA A 184 12.20 -14.38 -37.42
C ALA A 184 13.33 -15.34 -37.85
N GLY A 185 13.44 -16.52 -37.22
CA GLY A 185 14.45 -17.53 -37.53
C GLY A 185 15.83 -17.24 -36.92
N VAL A 186 15.93 -16.33 -35.95
CA VAL A 186 17.19 -16.07 -35.24
C VAL A 186 17.46 -17.22 -34.27
N LEU A 187 18.69 -17.74 -34.28
CA LEU A 187 19.08 -18.81 -33.38
C LEU A 187 19.12 -18.31 -31.91
N PRO A 188 18.72 -19.14 -30.92
CA PRO A 188 18.72 -18.74 -29.52
C PRO A 188 20.08 -18.24 -29.00
N GLU A 189 21.17 -18.86 -29.44
CA GLU A 189 22.55 -18.50 -29.09
C GLU A 189 22.93 -17.10 -29.59
N GLN A 190 22.42 -16.72 -30.76
CA GLN A 190 22.63 -15.40 -31.32
C GLN A 190 21.85 -14.35 -30.51
N ILE A 191 20.61 -14.64 -30.11
CA ILE A 191 19.83 -13.76 -29.21
C ILE A 191 20.56 -13.55 -27.88
N LEU A 192 21.13 -14.61 -27.28
CA LEU A 192 21.94 -14.50 -26.05
C LEU A 192 23.18 -13.63 -26.24
N THR A 193 23.89 -13.82 -27.36
CA THR A 193 25.10 -13.06 -27.68
C THR A 193 24.79 -11.58 -27.90
N ASP A 194 23.72 -11.30 -28.65
CA ASP A 194 23.29 -9.93 -28.97
C ASP A 194 22.74 -9.18 -27.75
N PHE A 195 22.13 -9.90 -26.80
CA PHE A 195 21.64 -9.32 -25.56
C PHE A 195 22.76 -8.75 -24.67
N GLY A 196 23.94 -9.39 -24.71
CA GLY A 196 25.13 -8.96 -23.99
C GLY A 196 25.05 -9.19 -22.47
N ASP A 197 25.66 -8.28 -21.69
CA ASP A 197 25.73 -8.42 -20.22
C ASP A 197 24.35 -8.19 -19.55
N PRO A 198 23.77 -9.23 -18.89
CA PRO A 198 22.46 -9.12 -18.25
C PRO A 198 22.40 -8.07 -17.15
N LEU A 199 23.51 -7.81 -16.44
CA LEU A 199 23.54 -6.80 -15.37
C LEU A 199 23.39 -5.39 -15.93
N ASN A 200 24.06 -5.11 -17.05
CA ASN A 200 23.95 -3.82 -17.72
C ASN A 200 22.57 -3.63 -18.34
N ALA A 201 22.01 -4.67 -18.98
CA ALA A 201 20.64 -4.65 -19.49
C ALA A 201 19.64 -4.35 -18.36
N ALA A 202 19.73 -5.04 -17.22
CA ALA A 202 18.85 -4.82 -16.07
C ALA A 202 18.93 -3.38 -15.53
N ARG A 203 20.13 -2.78 -15.48
CA ARG A 203 20.32 -1.37 -15.09
C ARG A 203 19.66 -0.40 -16.07
N LEU A 204 19.80 -0.64 -17.37
CA LEU A 204 19.22 0.20 -18.42
C LEU A 204 17.69 0.13 -18.41
N ILE A 205 17.13 -1.09 -18.33
CA ILE A 205 15.69 -1.33 -18.22
C ILE A 205 15.14 -0.62 -16.97
N ARG A 206 15.80 -0.78 -15.82
CA ARG A 206 15.39 -0.10 -14.58
C ARG A 206 15.35 1.42 -14.74
N ARG A 207 16.40 2.02 -15.32
CA ARG A 207 16.45 3.47 -15.57
C ARG A 207 15.35 3.91 -16.53
N SER A 208 15.05 3.12 -17.55
CA SER A 208 13.95 3.39 -18.49
C SER A 208 12.60 3.38 -17.79
N LYS A 209 12.25 2.28 -17.11
CA LYS A 209 10.96 2.13 -16.40
C LYS A 209 10.78 3.19 -15.31
N ILE A 210 11.82 3.52 -14.53
CA ILE A 210 11.73 4.58 -13.52
C ILE A 210 11.41 5.94 -14.16
N ARG A 211 11.98 6.26 -15.33
CA ARG A 211 11.68 7.51 -16.05
C ARG A 211 10.28 7.53 -16.67
N GLN A 212 9.72 6.36 -16.98
CA GLN A 212 8.37 6.22 -17.52
C GLN A 212 7.28 6.25 -16.45
N ARG A 213 7.62 6.26 -15.15
CA ARG A 213 6.63 6.39 -14.08
C ARG A 213 5.85 7.70 -14.24
N SER A 214 4.57 7.66 -13.89
CA SER A 214 3.69 8.80 -14.05
C SER A 214 4.24 10.02 -13.30
N ARG A 215 4.05 11.22 -13.86
CA ARG A 215 4.42 12.48 -13.17
C ARG A 215 3.75 12.58 -11.80
N LEU A 216 2.54 12.03 -11.66
CA LEU A 216 1.82 11.95 -10.39
C LEU A 216 2.60 11.19 -9.32
N TRP A 217 3.24 10.07 -9.67
CA TRP A 217 4.09 9.31 -8.74
C TRP A 217 5.27 10.16 -8.25
N HIS A 218 5.92 10.90 -9.15
CA HIS A 218 7.01 11.80 -8.79
C HIS A 218 6.54 12.94 -7.88
N VAL A 219 5.40 13.58 -8.19
CA VAL A 219 4.81 14.64 -7.36
C VAL A 219 4.44 14.11 -5.98
N GLN A 220 3.78 12.95 -5.90
CA GLN A 220 3.39 12.33 -4.63
C GLN A 220 4.62 12.06 -3.75
N HIS A 221 5.71 11.51 -4.31
CA HIS A 221 6.92 11.30 -3.52
C HIS A 221 7.58 12.60 -3.07
N ARG A 222 7.59 13.65 -3.90
CA ARG A 222 8.09 14.97 -3.50
C ARG A 222 7.23 15.59 -2.39
N MET A 223 5.91 15.45 -2.47
CA MET A 223 5.00 15.89 -1.40
C MET A 223 5.27 15.13 -0.10
N LEU A 224 5.45 13.81 -0.16
CA LEU A 224 5.73 12.99 1.01
C LEU A 224 7.07 13.37 1.67
N GLN A 225 8.09 13.66 0.87
CA GLN A 225 9.36 14.21 1.35
C GLN A 225 9.16 15.57 2.03
N GLY A 226 8.38 16.47 1.42
CA GLY A 226 8.06 17.79 2.00
C GLY A 226 7.33 17.69 3.33
N ILE A 227 6.33 16.81 3.44
CA ILE A 227 5.63 16.53 4.70
C ILE A 227 6.60 15.99 5.75
N GLY A 228 7.50 15.07 5.38
CA GLY A 228 8.52 14.55 6.28
C GLY A 228 9.44 15.65 6.82
N PHE A 229 9.92 16.56 5.96
CA PHE A 229 10.72 17.71 6.39
C PHE A 229 9.94 18.67 7.29
N LEU A 230 8.67 18.94 6.97
CA LEU A 230 7.83 19.81 7.79
C LEU A 230 7.61 19.23 9.20
N LEU A 231 7.34 17.92 9.29
CA LEU A 231 7.20 17.22 10.58
C LEU A 231 8.52 17.22 11.37
N LEU A 232 9.64 16.98 10.72
CA LEU A 232 10.96 17.05 11.34
C LEU A 232 11.23 18.47 11.88
N PHE A 233 10.92 19.50 11.10
CA PHE A 233 11.07 20.89 11.52
C PHE A 233 10.17 21.22 12.72
N ALA A 234 8.88 20.86 12.67
CA ALA A 234 7.95 21.04 13.78
C ALA A 234 8.43 20.33 15.05
N PHE A 235 8.96 19.11 14.92
CA PHE A 235 9.55 18.37 16.02
C PHE A 235 10.76 19.09 16.63
N LEU A 236 11.66 19.64 15.81
CA LEU A 236 12.80 20.41 16.29
C LEU A 236 12.38 21.69 17.02
N VAL A 237 11.39 22.41 16.49
CA VAL A 237 10.81 23.59 17.17
C VAL A 237 10.20 23.20 18.50
N TYR A 238 9.44 22.11 18.54
CA TYR A 238 8.85 21.59 19.77
C TYR A 238 9.92 21.21 20.80
N LEU A 239 10.98 20.51 20.38
CA LEU A 239 12.08 20.13 21.24
C LEU A 239 12.81 21.36 21.80
N TRP A 240 13.02 22.38 20.96
CA TRP A 240 13.59 23.66 21.39
C TRP A 240 12.71 24.36 22.44
N LEU A 241 11.39 24.40 22.21
CA LEU A 241 10.44 24.95 23.18
C LEU A 241 10.43 24.16 24.49
N LEU A 242 10.53 22.84 24.42
CA LEU A 242 10.60 21.97 25.60
C LEU A 242 11.86 22.25 26.42
N VAL A 243 13.02 22.33 25.77
CA VAL A 243 14.28 22.69 26.43
C VAL A 243 14.18 24.07 27.05
N ARG A 244 13.61 25.04 26.32
CA ARG A 244 13.37 26.39 26.84
C ARG A 244 12.44 26.37 28.06
N PHE A 245 11.38 25.57 28.03
CA PHE A 245 10.42 25.46 29.13
C PHE A 245 11.05 24.84 30.38
N LEU A 246 11.85 23.78 30.22
CA LEU A 246 12.54 23.11 31.33
C LEU A 246 13.69 23.93 31.93
N THR A 247 14.32 24.80 31.12
CA THR A 247 15.46 25.63 31.56
C THR A 247 15.06 27.04 31.98
N ALA A 248 13.86 27.51 31.63
CA ALA A 248 13.40 28.83 32.01
C ALA A 248 13.07 28.89 33.50
N VAL A 249 13.83 29.71 34.25
CA VAL A 249 13.44 30.11 35.61
C VAL A 249 12.36 31.18 35.48
N PRO A 250 11.11 30.93 35.95
CA PRO A 250 10.05 31.91 35.85
C PRO A 250 10.42 33.14 36.68
N THR A 251 10.70 34.25 36.00
CA THR A 251 10.97 35.53 36.66
C THR A 251 9.62 36.21 36.90
N ILE A 252 9.05 35.99 38.08
CA ILE A 252 7.81 36.65 38.51
C ILE A 252 8.14 38.13 38.73
N LYS A 253 7.90 38.96 37.71
CA LYS A 253 8.16 40.41 37.77
C LYS A 253 7.22 41.16 38.72
N ARG A 254 6.13 40.52 39.13
CA ARG A 254 5.04 41.14 39.88
C ARG A 254 4.64 40.24 41.03
N ASP A 255 4.86 40.70 42.25
CA ASP A 255 4.43 39.99 43.45
C ASP A 255 2.94 40.21 43.68
N PHE A 256 2.13 39.35 43.08
CA PHE A 256 0.68 39.39 43.23
C PHE A 256 0.24 39.16 44.67
N ILE A 257 0.98 38.36 45.44
CA ILE A 257 0.67 38.12 46.86
C ILE A 257 0.92 39.41 47.64
N GLY A 258 2.06 40.05 47.42
CA GLY A 258 2.37 41.36 47.99
C GLY A 258 1.31 42.42 47.66
N GLU A 259 0.86 42.50 46.40
CA GLU A 259 -0.20 43.45 46.01
C GLU A 259 -1.55 43.17 46.69
N ILE A 260 -1.93 41.90 46.85
CA ILE A 260 -3.16 41.50 47.54
C ILE A 260 -3.03 41.77 49.06
N ASP A 261 -1.87 41.49 49.65
CA ASP A 261 -1.59 41.74 51.05
C ASP A 261 -1.60 43.23 51.37
N LEU A 262 -1.07 44.08 50.48
CA LEU A 262 -1.14 45.53 50.64
C LEU A 262 -2.60 46.02 50.67
N ARG A 263 -3.48 45.47 49.81
CA ARG A 263 -4.92 45.79 49.82
C ARG A 263 -5.59 45.32 51.10
N SER A 264 -5.25 44.12 51.58
CA SER A 264 -5.79 43.56 52.83
C SER A 264 -5.31 44.35 54.05
N LYS A 265 -4.04 44.79 54.06
CA LYS A 265 -3.45 45.60 55.13
C LYS A 265 -4.03 47.00 55.21
N ALA A 266 -4.45 47.58 54.09
CA ALA A 266 -5.11 48.89 54.04
C ALA A 266 -6.45 48.91 54.81
N ILE A 267 -7.08 47.75 55.02
CA ILE A 267 -8.29 47.65 55.84
C ILE A 267 -7.85 47.61 57.33
N PRO A 268 -8.37 48.51 58.19
CA PRO A 268 -8.13 48.48 59.63
C PRO A 268 -8.50 47.12 60.21
N GLU A 269 -7.75 46.64 61.20
CA GLU A 269 -7.88 45.28 61.73
C GLU A 269 -9.30 44.95 62.22
N GLU A 270 -9.96 45.92 62.86
CA GLU A 270 -11.34 45.85 63.35
C GLU A 270 -12.38 45.62 62.25
N LYS A 271 -12.06 46.00 61.00
CA LYS A 271 -12.95 45.86 59.83
C LYS A 271 -12.57 44.70 58.93
N ARG A 272 -11.53 43.94 59.26
CA ARG A 272 -11.16 42.76 58.47
C ARG A 272 -12.18 41.65 58.74
N ALA A 273 -12.49 40.87 57.72
CA ALA A 273 -13.48 39.78 57.84
C ALA A 273 -12.92 38.53 58.56
N TRP A 274 -11.59 38.35 58.59
CA TRP A 274 -10.97 37.14 59.13
C TRP A 274 -11.22 36.90 60.63
N PRO A 275 -11.30 37.91 61.53
CA PRO A 275 -11.63 37.68 62.94
C PRO A 275 -13.07 37.16 63.09
N LEU A 276 -14.03 37.71 62.34
CA LEU A 276 -15.42 37.24 62.32
C LEU A 276 -15.51 35.78 61.83
N TYR A 277 -14.79 35.44 60.76
CA TYR A 277 -14.71 34.05 60.31
C TYR A 277 -14.05 33.14 61.33
N ARG A 278 -12.99 33.61 62.01
CA ARG A 278 -12.32 32.86 63.07
C ARG A 278 -13.27 32.60 64.24
N GLU A 279 -13.99 33.61 64.71
CA GLU A 279 -14.99 33.46 65.79
C GLU A 279 -16.11 32.50 65.39
N ALA A 280 -16.66 32.66 64.19
CA ALA A 280 -17.69 31.75 63.67
C ALA A 280 -17.19 30.30 63.59
N LEU A 281 -15.96 30.08 63.11
CA LEU A 281 -15.35 28.74 63.04
C LEU A 281 -15.06 28.16 64.42
N MET A 282 -14.63 28.97 65.38
CA MET A 282 -14.41 28.52 66.77
C MET A 282 -15.72 28.09 67.41
N LYS A 283 -16.80 28.87 67.18
CA LYS A 283 -18.14 28.54 67.66
C LYS A 283 -18.68 27.26 67.02
N ILE A 284 -18.57 27.13 65.70
CA ILE A 284 -18.96 25.89 64.98
C ILE A 284 -18.17 24.69 65.52
N ARG A 285 -16.86 24.85 65.78
CA ARG A 285 -16.03 23.78 66.35
C ARG A 285 -16.50 23.40 67.75
N GLU A 286 -16.78 24.36 68.62
CA GLU A 286 -17.29 24.10 69.96
C GLU A 286 -18.65 23.40 69.92
N ASP A 287 -19.57 23.88 69.07
CA ASP A 287 -20.93 23.35 68.96
C ASP A 287 -20.98 21.94 68.33
N LEU A 288 -20.12 21.62 67.35
CA LEU A 288 -20.16 20.34 66.63
C LEU A 288 -19.13 19.32 67.12
N VAL A 289 -17.91 19.73 67.45
CA VAL A 289 -16.80 18.79 67.72
C VAL A 289 -16.77 18.38 69.18
N MET A 290 -17.07 19.29 70.11
CA MET A 290 -17.02 18.97 71.54
C MET A 290 -18.06 17.92 71.98
N PRO A 291 -19.30 17.90 71.46
CA PRO A 291 -20.25 16.83 71.79
C PRO A 291 -19.81 15.46 71.28
N ILE A 292 -19.19 15.40 70.10
CA ILE A 292 -18.68 14.15 69.52
C ILE A 292 -17.52 13.62 70.37
N LEU A 293 -16.55 14.48 70.70
CA LEU A 293 -15.42 14.09 71.55
C LEU A 293 -15.86 13.72 72.97
N GLN A 294 -16.90 14.36 73.51
CA GLN A 294 -17.47 14.00 74.81
C GLN A 294 -18.19 12.66 74.76
N THR A 295 -18.99 12.40 73.72
CA THR A 295 -19.65 11.10 73.50
C THR A 295 -18.62 9.97 73.37
N GLU A 296 -17.54 10.19 72.63
CA GLU A 296 -16.46 9.20 72.47
C GLU A 296 -15.73 8.94 73.80
N ARG A 297 -15.47 9.99 74.59
CA ARG A 297 -14.89 9.87 75.93
C ARG A 297 -15.80 9.11 76.89
N ASP A 298 -17.10 9.40 76.87
CA ASP A 298 -18.07 8.75 77.74
C ASP A 298 -18.23 7.25 77.37
N LEU A 299 -18.22 6.91 76.07
CA LEU A 299 -18.21 5.52 75.59
C LEU A 299 -16.95 4.75 76.02
N LEU A 300 -15.78 5.37 75.93
CA LEU A 300 -14.51 4.75 76.37
C LEU A 300 -14.42 4.56 77.90
N SER A 301 -15.24 5.27 78.69
CA SER A 301 -15.25 5.15 80.15
C SER A 301 -16.13 4.00 80.69
N ILE A 302 -16.97 3.41 79.84
CA ILE A 302 -17.92 2.34 80.20
C ILE A 302 -17.31 0.94 79.97
N THR A 303 -16.29 0.82 79.13
CA THR A 303 -15.52 -0.42 78.86
C THR A 303 -14.37 -0.60 79.82
#